data_AF-A0A7Y0DLC7-F1
#
_entry.id   AF-A0A7Y0DLC7-F1
#
_cell.length_a   1.000
_cell.length_b   1.000
_cell.length_c   1.000
_cell.angle_alpha   90.00
_cell.angle_beta   90.00
_cell.angle_gamma   90.00
#
_symmetry.space_group_name_H-M   'P 1'
#
loop_
_entity.id
_entity.type
_entity.pdbx_description
1 polymer ?
#
loop_
_entity_poly.entity_id
_entity_poly.type
_entity_poly.pdbx_seq_one_letter_code
_entity_poly.pdbx_strand_id
1 'polypeptide(L)' 'MLRLDLPAFRAGTCGVRWTVVGHDCHRKYGAYYFTTK' A
#
# COMPACT_ATOMS: atom_id res chain seq x y z
N MET A 1 10.14 5.33 7.50
CA MET A 1 9.79 4.74 6.19
C MET A 1 9.35 3.31 6.44
N LEU A 2 8.16 2.91 6.00
CA LEU A 2 7.66 1.53 6.11
C LEU A 2 7.84 0.83 4.75
N ARG A 3 8.39 -0.38 4.75
CA ARG A 3 8.65 -1.18 3.55
C ARG A 3 7.94 -2.52 3.69
N LEU A 4 7.29 -2.96 2.62
CA LEU A 4 6.68 -4.28 2.50
C LEU A 4 7.33 -4.98 1.31
N ASP A 5 7.84 -6.19 1.52
CA ASP A 5 8.28 -7.04 0.42
C ASP A 5 7.08 -7.86 -0.07
N LEU A 6 6.76 -7.69 -1.35
CA LEU A 6 5.60 -8.33 -1.98
C LEU A 6 6.06 -9.41 -2.95
N PRO A 7 5.32 -10.53 -3.05
CA PRO A 7 5.61 -11.54 -4.07
C PRO A 7 5.34 -10.98 -5.48
N ALA A 8 5.87 -11.66 -6.50
CA ALA A 8 5.58 -11.30 -7.89
C ALA A 8 4.07 -11.40 -8.17
N PHE A 9 3.50 -10.32 -8.69
CA PHE A 9 2.10 -10.28 -9.10
C PHE A 9 1.96 -10.74 -10.55
N ARG A 10 0.78 -11.26 -10.90
CA ARG A 10 0.38 -11.44 -12.31
C ARG A 10 0.24 -10.07 -12.98
N ALA A 11 0.39 -10.02 -14.29
CA ALA A 11 0.12 -8.80 -15.05
C ALA A 11 -1.33 -8.35 -14.84
N GLY A 12 -1.54 -7.06 -14.62
CA GLY A 12 -2.86 -6.49 -14.33
C GLY A 12 -2.81 -5.25 -13.46
N THR A 13 -3.99 -4.73 -13.11
CA THR A 13 -4.10 -3.60 -12.19
C THR A 13 -4.22 -4.11 -10.75
N CYS A 14 -3.31 -3.66 -9.89
CA CYS A 14 -3.26 -3.96 -8.48
C CYS A 14 -3.58 -2.71 -7.64
N GLY A 15 -4.18 -2.92 -6.46
CA GLY A 15 -4.45 -1.87 -5.50
C GLY A 15 -3.83 -2.18 -4.14
N VAL A 16 -3.13 -1.20 -3.58
CA VAL A 16 -2.65 -1.22 -2.19
C VAL A 16 -3.55 -0.34 -1.36
N ARG A 17 -4.17 -0.92 -0.32
CA ARG A 17 -4.87 -0.17 0.73
C ARG A 17 -4.04 -0.22 1.99
N TRP A 18 -3.88 0.92 2.66
CA TRP A 18 -3.08 1.00 3.87
C TRP A 18 -3.79 1.81 4.96
N THR A 19 -3.39 1.53 6.19
CA THR A 19 -3.79 2.29 7.38
C THR A 19 -2.57 2.38 8.30
N VAL A 20 -2.25 3.59 8.77
CA VAL A 20 -1.13 3.85 9.66
C VAL A 20 -1.60 4.68 10.84
N VAL A 21 -1.00 4.46 12.01
CA VAL A 21 -1.16 5.33 13.17
C VAL A 21 0.07 6.25 13.21
N GLY A 22 -0.17 7.56 13.14
CA GLY A 22 0.88 8.56 13.27
C GLY A 22 1.41 8.65 14.70
N HIS A 23 2.56 9.30 14.85
CA HIS A 23 3.13 9.57 16.18
C HIS A 23 2.24 10.49 17.03
N ASP A 24 1.34 11.23 16.38
CA ASP A 24 0.28 12.04 16.99
C ASP A 24 -0.97 11.21 17.39
N CYS A 25 -0.87 9.88 17.37
CA CYS A 25 -1.96 8.93 17.62
C CYS A 25 -3.13 9.02 16.62
N HIS A 26 -3.03 9.86 15.59
CA HIS A 26 -4.07 9.96 14.56
C HIS A 26 -3.91 8.85 13.52
N ARG A 27 -5.04 8.24 13.16
CA ARG A 27 -5.09 7.26 12.08
C ARG A 27 -5.16 7.95 10.73
N LYS A 28 -4.34 7.50 9.80
CA LYS A 28 -4.37 7.89 8.39
C LYS A 28 -4.61 6.63 7.56
N TYR A 29 -5.38 6.77 6.49
CA TYR A 29 -5.69 5.69 5.55
C TYR A 29 -5.49 6.19 4.13
N GLY A 30 -5.27 5.26 3.20
CA GLY A 30 -5.12 5.61 1.80
C GLY A 30 -5.18 4.39 0.89
N ALA A 31 -5.32 4.67 -0.39
CA ALA A 31 -5.29 3.67 -1.44
C ALA A 31 -4.40 4.17 -2.59
N TYR A 32 -3.65 3.25 -3.18
CA TYR A 32 -2.81 3.49 -4.34
C TYR A 32 -3.00 2.35 -5.34
N TYR A 33 -3.16 2.67 -6.62
CA TYR A 33 -3.32 1.70 -7.68
C TYR A 33 -2.15 1.77 -8.65
N PHE A 34 -1.66 0.61 -9.08
CA PHE A 34 -0.57 0.48 -10.04
C PHE A 34 -0.84 -0.67 -11.00
N THR A 35 -0.22 -0.65 -12.16
CA THR A 35 -0.36 -1.70 -13.17
C THR A 35 0.95 -2.46 -13.29
N THR A 36 0.90 -3.78 -13.12
CA THR A 36 2.00 -4.71 -13.39
C THR A 36 1.93 -5.16 -14.84
N LYS A 37 3.09 -5.17 -15.51
CA LYS A 37 3.26 -5.69 -16.88
C LYS A 37 3.98 -7.02 -16.81
#